data_AF-A0A960RVX0-F1
#
_entry.id   AF-A0A960RVX0-F1
#
_cell.length_a   1.000
_cell.length_b   1.000
_cell.length_c   1.000
_cell.angle_alpha   90.00
_cell.angle_beta   90.00
_cell.angle_gamma   90.00
#
_symmetry.space_group_name_H-M   'P 1'
#
loop_
_entity.id
_entity.type
_entity.pdbx_description
1 polymer ?
#
loop_
_entity_poly.entity_id
_entity_poly.type
_entity_poly.pdbx_seq_one_letter_code
_entity_poly.pdbx_strand_id
1 'polypeptide(L)'
;NTFVIDSRIYDKMHAKVKPRHRPTFLKIVEDEAVHKKVDWKRCCSYLETINEQEYNYGIDKKIVNQWHQILTLFFRSSPGSVLALLSVSNVDQKHLSPQDAQIWVNELEEKINMPLMHDYIDDMIKHFEKLLSSAPIQ
;
A
#
# COMPACT_ATOMS: atom_id res chain seq x y z
N ASN A 1 14.90 -2.39 -5.79
CA ASN A 1 14.37 -1.05 -6.09
C ASN A 1 15.48 -0.05 -5.82
N THR A 2 16.17 0.43 -6.88
CA THR A 2 17.33 1.33 -6.77
C THR A 2 16.97 2.65 -6.11
N PHE A 3 15.78 3.21 -6.39
CA PHE A 3 15.31 4.45 -5.78
C PHE A 3 15.32 4.44 -4.24
N VAL A 4 14.84 3.34 -3.63
CA VAL A 4 14.81 3.18 -2.16
C VAL A 4 16.23 3.16 -1.57
N ILE A 5 17.18 2.56 -2.28
CA ILE A 5 18.59 2.50 -1.86
C ILE A 5 19.23 3.88 -2.01
N ASP A 6 19.04 4.52 -3.16
CA ASP A 6 19.64 5.82 -3.50
C ASP A 6 19.14 6.95 -2.58
N SER A 7 17.85 6.91 -2.23
CA SER A 7 17.24 7.87 -1.28
C SER A 7 17.76 7.72 0.15
N ARG A 8 18.37 6.57 0.50
CA ARG A 8 18.79 6.20 1.86
C ARG A 8 17.68 6.36 2.90
N ILE A 9 16.44 6.09 2.50
CA ILE A 9 15.28 6.42 3.33
C ILE A 9 15.24 5.60 4.64
N TYR A 10 15.74 4.35 4.62
CA TYR A 10 15.83 3.52 5.83
C TYR A 10 16.70 4.15 6.93
N ASP A 11 17.77 4.84 6.54
CA ASP A 11 18.66 5.51 7.50
C ASP A 11 18.02 6.77 8.05
N LYS A 12 17.28 7.51 7.22
CA LYS A 12 16.70 8.81 7.57
C LYS A 12 15.38 8.72 8.35
N MET A 13 14.57 7.69 8.10
CA MET A 13 13.24 7.53 8.71
C MET A 13 13.31 7.18 10.21
N HIS A 14 14.37 6.51 10.66
CA HIS A 14 14.59 6.10 12.05
C HIS A 14 13.34 5.47 12.72
N ALA A 15 12.67 4.52 12.05
CA ALA A 15 11.49 3.86 12.61
C ALA A 15 11.84 2.87 13.72
N LYS A 16 11.02 2.84 14.78
CA LYS A 16 11.13 1.93 15.93
C LYS A 16 10.61 0.51 15.63
N VAL A 17 10.77 0.05 14.39
CA VAL A 17 10.41 -1.29 13.95
C VAL A 17 11.64 -2.19 13.87
N LYS A 18 11.46 -3.49 14.14
CA LYS A 18 12.56 -4.47 14.08
C LYS A 18 13.24 -4.42 12.69
N PRO A 19 14.57 -4.55 12.58
CA PRO A 19 15.28 -4.38 11.31
C PRO A 19 14.73 -5.21 10.14
N ARG A 20 14.36 -6.48 10.40
CA ARG A 20 13.77 -7.39 9.40
C ARG A 20 12.44 -6.91 8.81
N HIS A 21 11.75 -6.01 9.50
CA HIS A 21 10.44 -5.50 9.12
C HIS A 21 10.48 -4.10 8.49
N ARG A 22 11.63 -3.42 8.53
CA ARG A 22 11.77 -2.06 7.99
C ARG A 22 11.33 -1.93 6.52
N PRO A 23 11.63 -2.88 5.62
CA PRO A 23 11.16 -2.79 4.23
C PRO A 23 9.63 -2.85 4.13
N THR A 24 9.00 -3.78 4.83
CA THR A 24 7.54 -3.92 4.84
C THR A 24 6.87 -2.70 5.48
N PHE A 25 7.43 -2.20 6.57
CA PHE A 25 6.90 -1.01 7.24
C PHE A 25 7.02 0.23 6.35
N LEU A 26 8.16 0.44 5.69
CA LEU A 26 8.32 1.53 4.72
C LEU A 26 7.26 1.45 3.63
N LYS A 27 7.00 0.24 3.11
CA LYS A 27 5.97 0.06 2.08
C LYS A 27 4.57 0.45 2.59
N ILE A 28 4.24 0.16 3.84
CA ILE A 28 2.98 0.59 4.46
C ILE A 28 2.92 2.12 4.59
N VAL A 29 4.02 2.77 4.99
CA VAL A 29 4.10 4.24 5.05
C VAL A 29 3.89 4.84 3.67
N GLU A 30 4.55 4.29 2.64
CA GLU A 30 4.39 4.69 1.25
C GLU A 30 2.94 4.56 0.79
N ASP A 31 2.35 3.38 0.97
CA ASP A 31 1.00 3.09 0.50
C ASP A 31 -0.05 3.93 1.22
N GLU A 32 0.09 4.17 2.53
CA GLU A 32 -0.82 5.04 3.28
C GLU A 32 -0.69 6.51 2.85
N ALA A 33 0.54 7.00 2.61
CA ALA A 33 0.76 8.36 2.13
C ALA A 33 0.16 8.57 0.73
N VAL A 34 0.34 7.60 -0.18
CA VAL A 34 -0.32 7.61 -1.50
C VAL A 34 -1.83 7.46 -1.35
N HIS A 35 -2.29 6.63 -0.41
CA HIS A 35 -3.72 6.39 -0.20
C HIS A 35 -4.46 7.70 0.08
N LYS A 36 -3.87 8.55 0.93
CA LYS A 36 -4.39 9.89 1.27
C LYS A 36 -4.36 10.91 0.12
N LYS A 37 -3.51 10.72 -0.89
CA LYS A 37 -3.33 11.65 -2.02
C LYS A 37 -4.23 11.34 -3.22
N VAL A 38 -4.65 10.08 -3.38
CA VAL A 38 -5.35 9.60 -4.58
C VAL A 38 -6.85 9.42 -4.33
N ASP A 39 -7.68 9.78 -5.31
CA ASP A 39 -9.12 9.50 -5.26
C ASP A 39 -9.42 8.03 -5.61
N TRP A 40 -9.31 7.16 -4.62
CA TRP A 40 -9.62 5.72 -4.76
C TRP A 40 -11.09 5.43 -5.06
N LYS A 41 -12.00 6.39 -4.88
CA LYS A 41 -13.41 6.21 -5.27
C LYS A 41 -13.52 5.98 -6.77
N ARG A 42 -12.68 6.66 -7.55
CA ARG A 42 -12.60 6.43 -9.00
C ARG A 42 -12.17 5.01 -9.32
N CYS A 43 -11.14 4.48 -8.66
CA CYS A 43 -10.72 3.08 -8.81
C CYS A 43 -11.85 2.11 -8.44
N CYS A 44 -12.56 2.37 -7.33
CA CYS A 44 -13.70 1.55 -6.92
C CYS A 44 -14.82 1.58 -7.97
N SER A 45 -15.10 2.72 -8.59
CA SER A 45 -16.14 2.82 -9.63
C SER A 45 -15.83 1.95 -10.86
N TYR A 46 -14.56 1.78 -11.21
CA TYR A 46 -14.16 0.86 -12.28
C TYR A 46 -14.38 -0.61 -11.90
N LEU A 47 -14.29 -0.96 -10.61
CA LEU A 47 -14.52 -2.32 -10.13
C LEU A 47 -15.99 -2.66 -9.93
N GLU A 48 -16.87 -1.66 -9.81
CA GLU A 48 -18.32 -1.86 -9.73
C GLU A 48 -18.91 -2.39 -11.04
N THR A 49 -18.27 -2.10 -12.18
CA THR A 49 -18.69 -2.58 -13.50
C THR A 49 -17.73 -3.65 -13.98
N ILE A 50 -18.17 -4.91 -13.99
CA ILE A 50 -17.37 -6.01 -14.55
C ILE A 50 -17.58 -6.01 -16.06
N ASN A 51 -16.50 -5.87 -16.83
CA ASN A 51 -16.58 -5.94 -18.28
C ASN A 51 -16.95 -7.37 -18.70
N GLU A 52 -17.92 -7.55 -19.59
CA GLU A 52 -18.32 -8.87 -20.07
C GLU A 52 -17.16 -9.67 -20.68
N GLN A 53 -16.16 -8.97 -21.22
CA GLN A 53 -14.93 -9.58 -21.74
C GLN A 53 -14.13 -10.32 -20.67
N GLU A 54 -14.24 -9.96 -19.40
CA GLU A 54 -13.55 -10.65 -18.31
C GLU A 54 -14.08 -12.08 -18.12
N TYR A 55 -15.34 -12.34 -18.49
CA TYR A 55 -15.91 -13.69 -18.46
C TYR A 55 -15.44 -14.56 -19.63
N ASN A 56 -14.91 -13.96 -20.70
CA ASN A 56 -14.46 -14.69 -21.88
C ASN A 56 -13.15 -15.47 -21.67
N TYR A 57 -12.49 -15.25 -20.53
CA TYR A 57 -11.27 -15.97 -20.14
C TYR A 57 -11.53 -17.36 -19.55
N GLY A 58 -12.79 -17.84 -19.57
CA GLY A 58 -13.16 -19.16 -19.06
C GLY A 58 -13.13 -19.26 -17.52
N ILE A 59 -13.08 -18.12 -16.83
CA ILE A 59 -13.16 -18.04 -15.37
C ILE A 59 -14.64 -18.00 -14.97
N ASP A 60 -15.01 -18.75 -13.93
CA ASP A 60 -16.37 -18.71 -13.38
C ASP A 60 -16.75 -17.28 -12.98
N LYS A 61 -17.94 -16.82 -13.40
CA LYS A 61 -18.47 -15.49 -13.09
C LYS A 61 -18.42 -15.18 -11.60
N LYS A 62 -18.67 -16.17 -10.74
CA LYS A 62 -18.59 -16.03 -9.28
C LYS A 62 -17.19 -15.67 -8.82
N ILE A 63 -16.16 -16.27 -9.42
CA ILE A 63 -14.76 -15.99 -9.09
C ILE A 63 -14.39 -14.57 -9.52
N VAL A 64 -14.80 -14.14 -10.71
CA VAL A 64 -14.57 -12.76 -11.17
C VAL A 64 -15.22 -11.76 -10.21
N ASN A 65 -16.49 -11.98 -9.85
CA ASN A 65 -17.19 -11.15 -8.86
C ASN A 65 -16.47 -11.09 -7.50
N GLN A 66 -15.97 -12.22 -7.01
CA GLN A 66 -15.22 -12.28 -5.75
C GLN A 66 -13.93 -11.45 -5.81
N TRP A 67 -13.19 -11.51 -6.92
CA TRP A 67 -12.00 -10.69 -7.10
C TRP A 67 -12.32 -9.19 -7.10
N HIS A 68 -13.37 -8.76 -7.80
CA HIS A 68 -13.80 -7.36 -7.78
C HIS A 68 -14.18 -6.89 -6.37
N GLN A 69 -14.87 -7.72 -5.59
CA GLN A 69 -15.21 -7.42 -4.20
C GLN A 69 -13.96 -7.29 -3.31
N ILE A 70 -13.00 -8.22 -3.44
CA ILE A 70 -11.74 -8.19 -2.68
C ILE A 70 -10.92 -6.94 -3.03
N LEU A 71 -10.78 -6.62 -4.32
CA LEU A 71 -10.07 -5.44 -4.79
C LEU A 71 -10.76 -4.15 -4.34
N THR A 72 -12.09 -4.11 -4.39
CA THR A 72 -12.86 -2.95 -3.91
C THR A 72 -12.64 -2.74 -2.42
N LEU A 73 -12.66 -3.81 -1.61
CA LEU A 73 -12.35 -3.72 -0.19
C LEU A 73 -10.92 -3.22 0.04
N PHE A 74 -9.96 -3.69 -0.75
CA PHE A 74 -8.57 -3.27 -0.68
C PHE A 74 -8.40 -1.78 -0.98
N PHE A 75 -9.01 -1.26 -2.06
CA PHE A 75 -8.90 0.16 -2.39
C PHE A 75 -9.67 1.09 -1.42
N ARG A 76 -10.75 0.59 -0.80
CA ARG A 76 -11.50 1.35 0.21
C ARG A 76 -10.78 1.44 1.55
N SER A 77 -10.01 0.42 1.91
CA SER A 77 -9.39 0.31 3.23
C SER A 77 -7.97 0.87 3.18
N SER A 78 -7.68 1.89 4.00
CA SER A 78 -6.30 2.37 4.09
C SER A 78 -5.40 1.32 4.75
N PRO A 79 -4.11 1.22 4.38
CA PRO A 79 -3.16 0.32 5.04
C PRO A 79 -3.15 0.47 6.57
N GLY A 80 -3.24 1.70 7.09
CA GLY A 80 -3.33 1.98 8.52
C GLY A 80 -4.58 1.40 9.18
N SER A 81 -5.72 1.40 8.49
CA SER A 81 -6.97 0.80 8.98
C SER A 81 -6.84 -0.72 9.11
N VAL A 82 -6.21 -1.36 8.11
CA VAL A 82 -5.92 -2.81 8.14
C VAL A 82 -4.95 -3.15 9.26
N LEU A 83 -3.91 -2.34 9.43
CA LEU A 83 -2.91 -2.53 10.48
C LEU A 83 -3.51 -2.37 11.90
N ALA A 84 -4.39 -1.40 12.09
CA ALA A 84 -5.12 -1.21 13.35
C ALA A 84 -6.05 -2.39 13.66
N LEU A 85 -6.70 -2.97 12.65
CA LEU A 85 -7.48 -4.20 12.83
C LEU A 85 -6.60 -5.38 13.25
N LEU A 86 -5.41 -5.51 12.67
CA LEU A 86 -4.46 -6.56 13.04
C LEU A 86 -3.94 -6.39 14.48
N SER A 87 -3.73 -5.16 14.96
CA SER A 87 -3.22 -4.92 16.32
C SER A 87 -4.19 -5.31 17.42
N VAL A 88 -5.51 -5.31 17.12
CA VAL A 88 -6.55 -5.77 18.05
C VAL A 88 -6.99 -7.21 17.80
N SER A 89 -6.50 -7.84 16.74
CA SER A 89 -6.80 -9.24 16.45
C SER A 89 -6.01 -10.15 17.39
N ASN A 90 -6.68 -11.14 18.00
CA ASN A 90 -6.01 -12.17 18.81
C ASN A 90 -5.35 -13.27 17.95
N VAL A 91 -5.14 -13.00 16.67
CA VAL A 91 -4.59 -13.97 15.71
C VAL A 91 -3.17 -13.55 15.41
N ASP A 92 -2.20 -14.35 15.87
CA ASP A 92 -0.82 -14.21 15.43
C ASP A 92 -0.76 -14.49 13.93
N GLN A 93 -0.55 -13.43 13.15
CA GLN A 93 -0.18 -13.56 11.75
C GLN A 93 1.25 -14.09 11.73
N LYS A 94 1.56 -15.05 10.84
CA LYS A 94 2.88 -15.73 10.76
C LYS A 94 4.11 -14.81 10.80
N HIS A 95 3.95 -13.51 10.53
CA HIS A 95 5.04 -12.55 10.40
C HIS A 95 4.86 -11.25 11.22
N LEU A 96 3.73 -11.05 11.91
CA LEU A 96 3.47 -9.83 12.66
C LEU A 96 2.58 -10.14 13.87
N SER A 97 3.14 -10.01 15.08
CA SER A 97 2.34 -10.17 16.29
C SER A 97 1.46 -8.93 16.52
N PRO A 98 0.35 -9.04 17.27
CA PRO A 98 -0.50 -7.89 17.59
C PRO A 98 0.26 -6.73 18.27
N GLN A 99 1.24 -7.04 19.13
CA GLN A 99 2.08 -6.04 19.78
C GLN A 99 3.00 -5.32 18.79
N ASP A 100 3.62 -6.07 17.86
CA ASP A 100 4.41 -5.46 16.79
C ASP A 100 3.52 -4.60 15.87
N ALA A 101 2.31 -5.07 15.55
CA ALA A 101 1.33 -4.28 14.79
C ALA A 101 0.95 -2.98 15.50
N GLN A 102 0.76 -3.00 16.83
CA GLN A 102 0.48 -1.79 17.60
C GLN A 102 1.64 -0.78 17.56
N ILE A 103 2.89 -1.25 17.62
CA ILE A 103 4.06 -0.39 17.44
C ILE A 103 4.03 0.25 16.05
N TRP A 104 3.69 -0.53 15.02
CA TRP A 104 3.63 -0.01 13.65
C TRP A 104 2.50 1.00 13.49
N VAL A 105 1.32 0.82 14.11
CA VAL A 105 0.24 1.81 14.08
C VAL A 105 0.72 3.16 14.59
N ASN A 106 1.39 3.16 15.75
CA ASN A 106 1.91 4.39 16.36
C ASN A 106 2.99 5.05 15.50
N GLU A 107 3.92 4.25 14.97
CA GLU A 107 4.99 4.76 14.10
C GLU A 107 4.45 5.25 12.75
N LEU A 108 3.39 4.63 12.21
CA LEU A 108 2.83 4.96 10.91
C LEU A 108 2.33 6.40 10.87
N GLU A 109 1.56 6.81 11.88
CA GLU A 109 1.06 8.18 12.00
C GLU A 109 2.21 9.19 12.13
N GLU A 110 3.22 8.88 12.94
CA GLU A 110 4.41 9.72 13.10
C GLU A 110 5.14 9.87 11.75
N LYS A 111 5.44 8.75 11.08
CA LYS A 111 6.29 8.75 9.88
C LYS A 111 5.61 9.41 8.69
N ILE A 112 4.32 9.17 8.47
CA ILE A 112 3.63 9.77 7.30
C ILE A 112 3.65 11.29 7.36
N ASN A 113 3.52 11.87 8.56
CA ASN A 113 3.45 13.32 8.74
C ASN A 113 4.85 13.98 8.79
N MET A 114 5.94 13.22 8.65
CA MET A 114 7.28 13.80 8.59
C MET A 114 7.49 14.52 7.25
N PRO A 115 8.02 15.77 7.25
CA PRO A 115 8.35 16.48 6.01
C PRO A 115 9.25 15.66 5.07
N LEU A 116 10.25 14.97 5.64
CA LEU A 116 11.10 14.03 4.92
C LEU A 116 10.31 12.99 4.12
N MET A 117 9.24 12.43 4.70
CA MET A 117 8.43 11.42 4.03
C MET A 117 7.58 12.05 2.92
N HIS A 118 7.08 13.27 3.09
CA HIS A 118 6.37 13.96 2.02
C HIS A 118 7.26 14.15 0.78
N ASP A 119 8.47 14.68 0.99
CA ASP A 119 9.45 14.89 -0.09
C ASP A 119 9.82 13.56 -0.77
N TYR A 120 10.10 12.53 0.03
CA TYR A 120 10.42 11.19 -0.47
C TYR A 120 9.30 10.61 -1.33
N ILE A 121 8.04 10.71 -0.90
CA ILE A 121 6.89 10.18 -1.63
C ILE A 121 6.66 10.96 -2.92
N ASP A 122 6.80 12.28 -2.92
CA ASP A 122 6.66 13.09 -4.13
C ASP A 122 7.76 12.76 -5.16
N ASP A 123 8.99 12.59 -4.72
CA ASP A 123 10.10 12.18 -5.59
C ASP A 123 9.92 10.76 -6.12
N MET A 124 9.38 9.86 -5.29
CA MET A 124 9.04 8.48 -5.69
C MET A 124 7.97 8.48 -6.78
N ILE A 125 6.89 9.24 -6.61
CA ILE A 125 5.81 9.35 -7.60
C ILE A 125 6.36 9.90 -8.92
N LYS A 126 7.11 11.02 -8.88
CA LYS A 126 7.74 11.60 -10.08
C LYS A 126 8.67 10.61 -10.79
N HIS A 127 9.45 9.84 -10.01
CA HIS A 127 10.33 8.81 -10.56
C HIS A 127 9.53 7.76 -11.33
N PHE A 128 8.44 7.25 -10.75
CA PHE A 128 7.59 6.26 -11.42
C PHE A 128 6.83 6.83 -12.62
N GLU A 129 6.32 8.06 -12.54
CA GLU A 129 5.69 8.73 -13.69
C GLU A 129 6.66 8.88 -14.86
N LYS A 130 7.91 9.25 -14.58
CA LYS A 130 8.95 9.33 -15.61
C LYS A 130 9.23 7.95 -16.23
N LEU A 131 9.32 6.90 -15.42
CA LEU A 131 9.54 5.55 -15.94
C LEU A 131 8.37 5.08 -16.82
N LEU A 132 7.13 5.26 -16.36
CA LEU A 132 5.93 4.85 -17.08
C LEU A 132 5.70 5.65 -18.37
N SER A 133 6.03 6.94 -18.39
CA SER A 133 5.94 7.77 -19.59
C SER A 133 7.07 7.52 -20.60
N SER A 134 8.23 7.04 -20.12
CA SER A 134 9.38 6.68 -20.98
C SER A 134 9.31 5.26 -21.54
N ALA A 135 8.38 4.43 -21.05
CA ALA A 135 8.21 3.07 -21.54
C ALA A 135 7.56 3.11 -22.93
N PRO A 136 8.15 2.45 -23.95
CA PRO A 136 7.49 2.32 -25.24
C PRO A 136 6.19 1.54 -25.05
N ILE A 137 5.09 2.08 -25.58
CA ILE A 137 3.80 1.36 -25.68
C ILE A 137 4.07 0.14 -26.56
N GLN A 138 4.09 -1.06 -25.97
CA GLN A 138 4.14 -2.33 -26.68
C GLN A 138 2.75 -2.74 -27.15
#